data_AF-A0AB38EGE3-F1
#
_entry.id   AF-A0AB38EGE3-F1
#
_cell.length_a   1.000
_cell.length_b   1.000
_cell.length_c   1.000
_cell.angle_alpha   90.00
_cell.angle_beta   90.00
_cell.angle_gamma   90.00
#
_symmetry.space_group_name_H-M   'P 1'
#
loop_
_entity.id
_entity.type
_entity.pdbx_description
1 polymer ?
#
loop_
_entity_poly.entity_id
_entity_poly.type
_entity_poly.pdbx_seq_one_letter_code
_entity_poly.pdbx_strand_id
1 'polypeptide(L)'
;MIGWWKTWKALEARGIMGINRRNADYVLKYNKRSLYPVVDDKIITKERAIAAGIHVPEMYGVISTEKEIDRLDEIISGHNDFVIKPAQGAGGDGILVIADRFEERFRTVSGRIISHAEIEHQVSSILTGLYSLGGHRDRALIEYRVVPDPIFKSISYEGVPDIRIIVLMGYPVMAMLRLPTRQSGGKANLHQGAIGVGVDLATGVTLQGHLAEQHHQQAPGHHALGRRRAIAQLGRLHETRGRVLRAVRPGLYRCRHGAG
;
A
#
# COMPACT_ATOMS: atom_id res chain seq x y z
N MET A 1 19.90 28.45 11.96
CA MET A 1 20.02 28.30 10.48
C MET A 1 21.27 27.54 10.03
N ILE A 2 22.47 27.74 10.61
CA ILE A 2 23.73 27.09 10.17
C ILE A 2 23.73 25.55 10.28
N GLY A 3 23.04 24.98 11.28
CA GLY A 3 22.99 23.54 11.48
C GLY A 3 22.24 22.77 10.38
N TRP A 4 21.18 23.36 9.82
CA TRP A 4 20.32 22.67 8.85
C TRP A 4 21.01 22.53 7.49
N TRP A 5 21.79 23.55 7.08
CA TRP A 5 22.61 23.47 5.87
C TRP A 5 23.70 22.40 6.01
N LYS A 6 24.43 22.39 7.15
CA LYS A 6 25.45 21.37 7.41
C LYS A 6 24.87 19.95 7.37
N THR A 7 23.71 19.74 8.00
CA THR A 7 23.01 18.45 7.95
C THR A 7 22.58 18.08 6.53
N TRP A 8 22.00 19.01 5.77
CA TRP A 8 21.59 18.76 4.39
C TRP A 8 22.78 18.35 3.50
N LYS A 9 23.90 19.10 3.55
CA LYS A 9 25.13 18.74 2.82
C LYS A 9 25.69 17.39 3.24
N ALA A 10 25.66 17.07 4.53
CA ALA A 10 26.15 15.78 5.04
C ALA A 10 25.25 14.59 4.65
N LEU A 11 23.95 14.82 4.46
CA LEU A 11 23.01 13.82 3.94
C LEU A 11 23.21 13.65 2.43
N GLU A 12 23.34 14.74 1.69
CA GLU A 12 23.60 14.72 0.25
C GLU A 12 24.94 14.04 -0.08
N ALA A 13 26.02 14.33 0.66
CA ALA A 13 27.32 13.69 0.49
C ALA A 13 27.26 12.17 0.75
N ARG A 14 26.29 11.71 1.55
CA ARG A 14 26.02 10.28 1.78
C ARG A 14 25.04 9.68 0.75
N GLY A 15 24.66 10.43 -0.27
CA GLY A 15 23.71 10.01 -1.30
C GLY A 15 22.25 9.94 -0.82
N ILE A 16 21.93 10.51 0.34
CA ILE A 16 20.57 10.45 0.91
C ILE A 16 19.69 11.49 0.19
N MET A 17 18.64 10.99 -0.46
CA MET A 17 17.69 11.81 -1.21
C MET A 17 16.44 12.13 -0.39
N GLY A 18 16.12 13.42 -0.25
CA GLY A 18 14.86 13.87 0.35
C GLY A 18 13.65 13.66 -0.57
N ILE A 19 12.45 13.55 0.03
CA ILE A 19 11.21 13.31 -0.71
C ILE A 19 10.91 14.37 -1.77
N ASN A 20 11.19 15.65 -1.47
CA ASN A 20 10.97 16.75 -2.40
C ASN A 20 11.88 16.65 -3.61
N ARG A 21 13.17 16.34 -3.40
CA ARG A 21 14.14 16.13 -4.48
C ARG A 21 13.74 14.95 -5.35
N ARG A 22 13.34 13.82 -4.74
CA ARG A 22 12.79 12.67 -5.48
C ARG A 22 11.59 13.08 -6.34
N ASN A 23 10.64 13.81 -5.76
CA ASN A 23 9.44 14.22 -6.49
C ASN A 23 9.76 15.19 -7.64
N ALA A 24 10.62 16.18 -7.41
CA ALA A 24 11.00 17.15 -8.44
C ALA A 24 11.85 16.51 -9.54
N ASP A 25 12.92 15.81 -9.17
CA ASP A 25 13.94 15.36 -10.12
C ASP A 25 13.55 14.07 -10.86
N TYR A 26 12.69 13.23 -10.25
CA TYR A 26 12.31 11.91 -10.80
C TYR A 26 10.83 11.89 -11.21
N VAL A 27 9.92 12.22 -10.29
CA VAL A 27 8.48 12.01 -10.55
C VAL A 27 7.94 13.07 -11.52
N LEU A 28 8.03 14.34 -11.16
CA LEU A 28 7.43 15.44 -11.93
C LEU A 28 8.15 15.69 -13.26
N LYS A 29 9.46 15.43 -13.29
CA LYS A 29 10.29 15.65 -14.49
C LYS A 29 10.00 14.65 -15.61
N TYR A 30 9.79 13.37 -15.28
CA TYR A 30 9.70 12.30 -16.29
C TYR A 30 8.27 11.78 -16.50
N ASN A 31 7.31 12.08 -15.63
CA ASN A 31 5.92 11.64 -15.82
C ASN A 31 5.10 12.75 -16.49
N LYS A 32 4.60 12.47 -17.70
CA LYS A 32 3.69 13.37 -18.41
C LYS A 32 2.39 13.51 -17.61
N ARG A 33 1.99 14.74 -17.31
CA ARG A 33 0.75 15.03 -16.55
C ARG A 33 -0.51 14.46 -17.18
N SER A 34 -0.55 14.35 -18.51
CA SER A 34 -1.68 13.72 -19.23
C SER A 34 -1.88 12.24 -18.89
N LEU A 35 -0.88 11.57 -18.31
CA LEU A 35 -0.95 10.17 -17.92
C LEU A 35 -1.33 9.98 -16.44
N TYR A 36 -1.47 11.05 -15.66
CA TYR A 36 -1.82 10.95 -14.23
C TYR A 36 -3.19 10.30 -14.00
N PRO A 37 -4.25 10.64 -14.77
CA PRO A 37 -5.55 9.99 -14.61
C PRO A 37 -5.52 8.47 -14.78
N VAL A 38 -4.57 7.95 -15.57
CA VAL A 38 -4.39 6.51 -15.80
C VAL A 38 -3.92 5.80 -14.53
N VAL A 39 -3.03 6.44 -13.76
CA VAL A 39 -2.41 5.86 -12.56
C VAL A 39 -3.14 6.20 -11.26
N ASP A 40 -3.90 7.31 -11.26
CA ASP A 40 -4.73 7.72 -10.14
C ASP A 40 -6.00 6.87 -10.03
N ASP A 41 -6.46 6.29 -11.13
CA ASP A 41 -7.57 5.34 -11.17
C ASP A 41 -7.05 3.89 -11.11
N LYS A 42 -7.36 3.21 -10.00
CA LYS A 42 -6.94 1.83 -9.76
C LYS A 42 -7.54 0.83 -10.74
N ILE A 43 -8.72 1.10 -11.31
CA ILE A 43 -9.38 0.22 -12.28
C ILE A 43 -8.60 0.30 -13.60
N ILE A 44 -8.37 1.52 -14.11
CA ILE A 44 -7.63 1.73 -15.36
C ILE A 44 -6.20 1.18 -15.24
N THR A 45 -5.55 1.41 -14.10
CA THR A 45 -4.21 0.89 -13.82
C THR A 45 -4.19 -0.64 -13.90
N LYS A 46 -5.19 -1.31 -13.30
CA LYS A 46 -5.29 -2.77 -13.29
C LYS A 46 -5.54 -3.35 -14.68
N GLU A 47 -6.46 -2.77 -15.45
CA GLU A 47 -6.75 -3.22 -16.82
C GLU A 47 -5.47 -3.20 -17.68
N ARG A 48 -4.68 -2.13 -17.57
CA ARG A 48 -3.40 -2.02 -18.27
C ARG A 48 -2.35 -3.02 -17.75
N ALA A 49 -2.33 -3.26 -16.44
CA ALA A 49 -1.43 -4.24 -15.85
C ALA A 49 -1.76 -5.66 -16.36
N ILE A 50 -3.04 -6.02 -16.42
CA ILE A 50 -3.52 -7.30 -16.97
C ILE A 50 -3.14 -7.42 -18.44
N ALA A 51 -3.39 -6.39 -19.25
CA ALA A 51 -3.02 -6.36 -20.67
C ALA A 51 -1.51 -6.53 -20.89
N ALA A 52 -0.69 -6.08 -19.92
CA ALA A 52 0.77 -6.25 -19.93
C ALA A 52 1.24 -7.58 -19.30
N GLY A 53 0.34 -8.47 -18.89
CA GLY A 53 0.68 -9.75 -18.26
C GLY A 53 1.18 -9.65 -16.82
N ILE A 54 0.91 -8.52 -16.15
CA ILE A 54 1.25 -8.31 -14.74
C ILE A 54 0.14 -8.90 -13.87
N HIS A 55 0.53 -9.73 -12.92
CA HIS A 55 -0.40 -10.34 -11.97
C HIS A 55 -0.93 -9.26 -11.01
N VAL A 56 -2.25 -9.16 -10.94
CA VAL A 56 -2.98 -8.28 -10.02
C VAL A 56 -4.05 -9.09 -9.29
N PRO A 57 -4.52 -8.63 -8.12
CA PRO A 57 -5.66 -9.26 -7.45
C PRO A 57 -6.86 -9.28 -8.39
N GLU A 58 -7.52 -10.43 -8.46
CA GLU A 58 -8.72 -10.64 -9.29
C GLU A 58 -9.78 -9.60 -8.95
N MET A 59 -10.39 -9.04 -9.99
CA MET A 59 -11.46 -8.06 -9.87
C MET A 59 -12.78 -8.80 -9.96
N TYR A 60 -13.57 -8.77 -8.89
CA TYR A 60 -14.90 -9.39 -8.87
C TYR A 60 -15.93 -8.49 -9.53
N GLY A 61 -15.81 -7.18 -9.34
CA GLY A 61 -16.70 -6.22 -9.97
C GLY A 61 -16.34 -4.77 -9.68
N VAL A 62 -17.01 -3.88 -10.40
CA VAL A 62 -16.97 -2.44 -10.21
C VAL A 62 -18.40 -1.93 -10.13
N ILE A 63 -18.68 -1.11 -9.12
CA ILE A 63 -19.93 -0.38 -8.97
C ILE A 63 -19.61 1.10 -9.25
N SER A 64 -20.24 1.65 -10.28
CA SER A 64 -20.03 3.02 -10.76
C SER A 64 -21.21 3.95 -10.47
N THR A 65 -22.37 3.40 -10.12
CA THR A 65 -23.60 4.16 -9.88
C THR A 65 -24.38 3.59 -8.69
N GLU A 66 -25.21 4.42 -8.05
CA GLU A 66 -26.06 3.98 -6.92
C GLU A 66 -27.00 2.84 -7.32
N LYS A 67 -27.51 2.86 -8.56
CA LYS A 67 -28.34 1.78 -9.10
C LYS A 67 -27.58 0.45 -9.24
N GLU A 68 -26.27 0.49 -9.48
CA GLU A 68 -25.46 -0.72 -9.57
C GLU A 68 -25.21 -1.37 -8.19
N ILE A 69 -25.55 -0.70 -7.09
CA ILE A 69 -25.50 -1.31 -5.75
C ILE A 69 -26.44 -2.52 -5.66
N ASP A 70 -27.54 -2.53 -6.42
CA ASP A 70 -28.46 -3.68 -6.50
C ASP A 70 -27.76 -4.97 -6.97
N ARG A 71 -26.59 -4.85 -7.63
CA ARG A 71 -25.77 -5.98 -8.08
C ARG A 71 -24.70 -6.41 -7.08
N LEU A 72 -24.59 -5.73 -5.93
CA LEU A 72 -23.56 -6.01 -4.94
C LEU A 72 -23.64 -7.46 -4.47
N ASP A 73 -24.84 -7.95 -4.15
CA ASP A 73 -25.08 -9.33 -3.73
C ASP A 73 -24.63 -10.34 -4.78
N GLU A 74 -24.93 -10.09 -6.06
CA GLU A 74 -24.48 -10.92 -7.18
C GLU A 74 -22.95 -11.00 -7.20
N ILE A 75 -22.27 -9.85 -7.11
CA ILE A 75 -20.80 -9.75 -7.14
C ILE A 75 -20.14 -10.49 -5.98
N ILE A 76 -20.72 -10.45 -4.77
CA ILE A 76 -20.10 -11.04 -3.56
C ILE A 76 -20.61 -12.44 -3.20
N SER A 77 -21.67 -12.93 -3.84
CA SER A 77 -22.33 -14.20 -3.50
C SER A 77 -21.40 -15.42 -3.45
N GLY A 78 -20.39 -15.46 -4.32
CA GLY A 78 -19.40 -16.54 -4.40
C GLY A 78 -18.14 -16.36 -3.53
N HIS A 79 -18.07 -15.28 -2.74
CA HIS A 79 -16.84 -14.89 -2.05
C HIS A 79 -17.05 -14.71 -0.54
N ASN A 80 -16.34 -15.52 0.25
CA ASN A 80 -16.34 -15.40 1.71
C ASN A 80 -15.46 -14.26 2.21
N ASP A 81 -14.46 -13.86 1.42
CA ASP A 81 -13.58 -12.75 1.71
C ASP A 81 -13.33 -11.88 0.47
N PHE A 82 -13.24 -10.57 0.69
CA PHE A 82 -13.07 -9.59 -0.39
C PHE A 82 -12.65 -8.23 0.18
N VAL A 83 -12.21 -7.35 -0.72
CA VAL A 83 -11.90 -5.95 -0.42
C VAL A 83 -12.78 -5.06 -1.26
N ILE A 84 -13.39 -4.06 -0.63
CA ILE A 84 -14.06 -2.94 -1.30
C ILE A 84 -13.23 -1.69 -1.08
N LYS A 85 -12.92 -0.97 -2.15
CA LYS A 85 -12.13 0.27 -2.06
C LYS A 85 -12.48 1.29 -3.13
N PRO A 86 -12.27 2.58 -2.86
CA PRO A 86 -12.38 3.65 -3.85
C PRO A 86 -11.33 3.52 -4.97
N ALA A 87 -11.77 3.67 -6.23
CA ALA A 87 -10.88 3.61 -7.38
C ALA A 87 -9.86 4.76 -7.36
N GLN A 88 -10.26 5.96 -6.92
CA GLN A 88 -9.42 7.16 -6.85
C GLN A 88 -9.05 7.60 -5.42
N GLY A 89 -9.40 6.80 -4.40
CA GLY A 89 -9.08 7.13 -3.02
C GLY A 89 -7.58 7.13 -2.69
N ALA A 90 -7.21 7.95 -1.69
CA ALA A 90 -5.84 8.13 -1.22
C ALA A 90 -5.69 7.82 0.28
N GLY A 91 -4.45 7.68 0.75
CA GLY A 91 -4.15 7.52 2.19
C GLY A 91 -4.57 6.18 2.83
N GLY A 92 -5.30 5.33 2.11
CA GLY A 92 -5.85 4.08 2.63
C GLY A 92 -7.21 4.24 3.31
N ASP A 93 -7.90 5.35 3.07
CA ASP A 93 -9.24 5.60 3.59
C ASP A 93 -10.31 5.03 2.62
N GLY A 94 -11.49 4.74 3.16
CA GLY A 94 -12.58 4.12 2.40
C GLY A 94 -12.39 2.65 2.03
N ILE A 95 -11.32 2.01 2.52
CA ILE A 95 -11.04 0.59 2.28
C ILE A 95 -11.78 -0.25 3.33
N LEU A 96 -12.67 -1.11 2.88
CA LEU A 96 -13.34 -2.12 3.68
C LEU A 96 -12.78 -3.50 3.33
N VAL A 97 -12.26 -4.21 4.33
CA VAL A 97 -11.69 -5.54 4.16
C VAL A 97 -12.54 -6.55 4.91
N ILE A 98 -13.19 -7.43 4.16
CA ILE A 98 -13.99 -8.55 4.68
C ILE A 98 -13.09 -9.78 4.75
N ALA A 99 -13.01 -10.37 5.93
CA ALA A 99 -12.18 -11.53 6.22
C ALA A 99 -12.97 -12.83 6.19
N ASP A 100 -14.29 -12.76 6.41
CA ASP A 100 -15.17 -13.92 6.50
C ASP A 100 -16.65 -13.52 6.32
N ARG A 101 -17.49 -14.49 5.97
CA ARG A 101 -18.95 -14.34 5.83
C ARG A 101 -19.66 -15.45 6.60
N PHE A 102 -20.67 -15.07 7.38
CA PHE A 102 -21.55 -15.97 8.11
C PHE A 102 -23.00 -15.59 7.83
N GLU A 103 -23.72 -16.41 7.06
CA GLU A 103 -25.09 -16.11 6.62
C GLU A 103 -25.16 -14.71 5.97
N GLU A 104 -25.95 -13.81 6.58
CA GLU A 104 -26.18 -12.41 6.16
C GLU A 104 -25.29 -11.39 6.91
N ARG A 105 -24.18 -11.85 7.49
CA ARG A 105 -23.24 -11.05 8.26
C ARG A 105 -21.82 -11.23 7.75
N PHE A 106 -21.06 -10.14 7.77
CA PHE A 106 -19.69 -10.10 7.30
C PHE A 106 -18.77 -9.73 8.45
N ARG A 107 -17.64 -10.42 8.56
CA ARG A 107 -16.61 -10.13 9.57
C ARG A 107 -15.47 -9.36 8.92
N THR A 108 -15.15 -8.18 9.45
CA THR A 108 -13.97 -7.42 9.02
C THR A 108 -12.68 -8.03 9.58
N VAL A 109 -11.53 -7.63 9.04
CA VAL A 109 -10.20 -8.00 9.59
C VAL A 109 -9.99 -7.55 11.04
N SER A 110 -10.73 -6.53 11.51
CA SER A 110 -10.69 -6.09 12.91
C SER A 110 -11.61 -6.91 13.83
N GLY A 111 -12.31 -7.91 13.29
CA GLY A 111 -13.29 -8.72 14.03
C GLY A 111 -14.67 -8.08 14.17
N ARG A 112 -14.90 -6.89 13.59
CA ARG A 112 -16.22 -6.23 13.63
C ARG A 112 -17.18 -7.01 12.72
N ILE A 113 -18.39 -7.25 13.21
CA ILE A 113 -19.47 -7.83 12.41
C ILE A 113 -20.25 -6.67 11.79
N ILE A 114 -20.49 -6.73 10.49
CA ILE A 114 -21.28 -5.75 9.73
C ILE A 114 -22.36 -6.47 8.92
N SER A 115 -23.46 -5.75 8.69
CA SER A 115 -24.59 -6.18 7.87
C SER A 115 -24.38 -5.86 6.38
N HIS A 116 -25.17 -6.46 5.50
CA HIS A 116 -25.20 -6.12 4.08
C HIS A 116 -25.48 -4.63 3.84
N ALA A 117 -26.47 -4.06 4.53
CA ALA A 117 -26.81 -2.64 4.45
C ALA A 117 -25.65 -1.69 4.82
N GLU A 118 -24.79 -2.09 5.76
CA GLU A 118 -23.59 -1.31 6.08
C GLU A 118 -22.54 -1.35 4.95
N ILE A 119 -22.48 -2.46 4.20
CA ILE A 119 -21.63 -2.57 3.02
C ILE A 119 -22.17 -1.69 1.89
N GLU A 120 -23.48 -1.73 1.63
CA GLU A 120 -24.12 -0.84 0.66
C GLU A 120 -23.88 0.64 0.99
N HIS A 121 -24.04 1.02 2.26
CA HIS A 121 -23.75 2.37 2.73
C HIS A 121 -22.27 2.76 2.50
N GLN A 122 -21.34 1.83 2.73
CA GLN A 122 -19.92 2.04 2.45
C GLN A 122 -19.68 2.25 0.93
N VAL A 123 -20.34 1.49 0.07
CA VAL A 123 -20.26 1.65 -1.39
C VAL A 123 -20.84 3.00 -1.81
N SER A 124 -22.01 3.39 -1.31
CA SER A 124 -22.59 4.73 -1.56
C SER A 124 -21.66 5.87 -1.08
N SER A 125 -21.02 5.70 0.09
CA SER A 125 -20.02 6.65 0.59
C SER A 125 -18.81 6.78 -0.35
N ILE A 126 -18.39 5.69 -1.00
CA ILE A 126 -17.36 5.73 -2.05
C ILE A 126 -17.88 6.48 -3.28
N LEU A 127 -19.07 6.13 -3.78
CA LEU A 127 -19.66 6.72 -5.00
C LEU A 127 -19.86 8.24 -4.88
N THR A 128 -20.24 8.72 -3.70
CA THR A 128 -20.39 10.15 -3.41
C THR A 128 -19.06 10.91 -3.37
N GLY A 129 -17.93 10.19 -3.37
CA GLY A 129 -16.59 10.77 -3.39
C GLY A 129 -16.03 11.09 -2.01
N LEU A 130 -16.62 10.57 -0.92
CA LEU A 130 -16.21 10.88 0.46
C LEU A 130 -14.72 10.62 0.71
N TYR A 131 -14.14 9.63 0.02
CA TYR A 131 -12.74 9.21 0.17
C TYR A 131 -11.82 9.68 -0.96
N SER A 132 -12.34 10.42 -1.94
CA SER A 132 -11.59 10.92 -3.08
C SER A 132 -10.96 12.27 -2.75
N LEU A 133 -9.71 12.49 -3.19
CA LEU A 133 -8.92 13.70 -2.89
C LEU A 133 -9.56 15.03 -3.34
N GLY A 134 -10.60 14.99 -4.19
CA GLY A 134 -11.32 16.17 -4.67
C GLY A 134 -12.84 16.14 -4.44
N GLY A 135 -13.36 15.18 -3.67
CA GLY A 135 -14.81 15.02 -3.47
C GLY A 135 -15.60 14.74 -4.75
N HIS A 136 -14.92 14.33 -5.82
CA HIS A 136 -15.55 13.93 -7.07
C HIS A 136 -16.15 12.54 -6.94
N ARG A 137 -17.20 12.28 -7.72
CA ARG A 137 -17.77 10.93 -7.86
C ARG A 137 -16.67 9.92 -8.16
N ASP A 138 -16.66 8.83 -7.41
CA ASP A 138 -15.71 7.73 -7.55
C ASP A 138 -16.46 6.45 -7.93
N ARG A 139 -15.70 5.37 -8.13
CA ARG A 139 -16.19 4.03 -8.36
C ARG A 139 -15.72 3.11 -7.24
N ALA A 140 -16.59 2.21 -6.80
CA ALA A 140 -16.22 1.19 -5.84
C ALA A 140 -15.67 -0.04 -6.58
N LEU A 141 -14.43 -0.39 -6.28
CA LEU A 141 -13.76 -1.58 -6.80
C LEU A 141 -13.88 -2.70 -5.76
N ILE A 142 -14.41 -3.85 -6.19
CA ILE A 142 -14.54 -5.07 -5.40
C ILE A 142 -13.56 -6.10 -5.94
N GLU A 143 -12.68 -6.61 -5.08
CA GLU A 143 -11.57 -7.49 -5.50
C GLU A 143 -11.21 -8.56 -4.47
N TYR A 144 -10.43 -9.53 -4.93
CA TYR A 144 -9.79 -10.54 -4.10
C TYR A 144 -8.98 -9.91 -2.96
N ARG A 145 -9.18 -10.45 -1.74
CA ARG A 145 -8.38 -10.08 -0.57
C ARG A 145 -7.03 -10.79 -0.60
N VAL A 146 -5.97 -10.02 -0.81
CA VAL A 146 -4.60 -10.55 -0.73
C VAL A 146 -4.29 -11.03 0.68
N VAL A 147 -4.08 -12.35 0.82
CA VAL A 147 -3.58 -12.95 2.06
C VAL A 147 -2.05 -12.90 2.04
N PRO A 148 -1.41 -12.25 3.02
CA PRO A 148 0.04 -12.16 3.07
C PRO A 148 0.65 -13.54 3.33
N ASP A 149 1.79 -13.80 2.68
CA ASP A 149 2.56 -15.02 2.89
C ASP A 149 2.93 -15.21 4.38
N PRO A 150 2.88 -16.44 4.94
CA PRO A 150 3.23 -16.72 6.32
C PRO A 150 4.59 -16.16 6.77
N ILE A 151 5.56 -16.01 5.86
CA ILE A 151 6.87 -15.41 6.16
C ILE A 151 6.75 -14.00 6.74
N PHE A 152 5.67 -13.29 6.41
CA PHE A 152 5.42 -11.94 6.91
C PHE A 152 4.71 -11.90 8.26
N LYS A 153 4.13 -13.01 8.75
CA LYS A 153 3.47 -13.06 10.06
C LYS A 153 4.43 -12.80 11.23
N SER A 154 5.70 -13.20 11.09
CA SER A 154 6.71 -13.00 12.15
C SER A 154 7.24 -11.56 12.22
N ILE A 155 7.07 -10.78 11.15
CA ILE A 155 7.65 -9.44 10.99
C ILE A 155 6.62 -8.32 10.88
N SER A 156 5.38 -8.59 10.48
CA SER A 156 4.30 -7.61 10.34
C SER A 156 3.30 -7.68 11.51
N TYR A 157 2.85 -6.53 12.00
CA TYR A 157 1.79 -6.44 13.01
C TYR A 157 0.43 -6.24 12.32
N GLU A 158 -0.47 -7.22 12.40
CA GLU A 158 -1.90 -7.13 12.02
C GLU A 158 -2.20 -6.49 10.64
N GLY A 159 -1.28 -6.63 9.67
CA GLY A 159 -1.42 -6.02 8.35
C GLY A 159 -0.52 -6.62 7.28
N VAL A 160 -0.77 -6.25 6.03
CA VAL A 160 0.02 -6.69 4.87
C VAL A 160 1.22 -5.76 4.68
N PRO A 161 2.45 -6.26 4.77
CA PRO A 161 3.62 -5.46 4.41
C PRO A 161 3.64 -5.24 2.91
N ASP A 162 4.21 -4.10 2.51
CA ASP A 162 4.29 -3.75 1.10
C ASP A 162 5.73 -3.52 0.66
N ILE A 163 6.01 -3.80 -0.61
CA ILE A 163 7.30 -3.50 -1.22
C ILE A 163 7.06 -2.34 -2.17
N ARG A 164 7.72 -1.21 -1.91
CA ARG A 164 7.74 -0.06 -2.81
C ARG A 164 8.99 -0.12 -3.65
N ILE A 165 8.81 -0.12 -4.97
CA ILE A 165 9.89 -0.01 -5.95
C ILE A 165 9.72 1.31 -6.70
N ILE A 166 10.79 2.09 -6.79
CA ILE A 166 10.84 3.30 -7.63
C ILE A 166 11.53 2.92 -8.93
N VAL A 167 10.82 3.11 -10.04
CA VAL A 167 11.31 2.84 -11.39
C VAL A 167 11.50 4.16 -12.11
N LEU A 168 12.68 4.36 -12.69
CA LEU A 168 13.02 5.50 -13.52
C LEU A 168 13.23 5.03 -14.95
N MET A 169 12.42 5.50 -15.90
CA MET A 169 12.55 5.18 -17.33
C MET A 169 12.66 3.66 -17.62
N GLY A 170 11.91 2.85 -16.86
CA GLY A 170 11.91 1.39 -16.98
C GLY A 170 12.99 0.65 -16.19
N TYR A 171 13.84 1.36 -15.44
CA TYR A 171 14.87 0.76 -14.59
C TYR A 171 14.54 0.95 -13.10
N PRO A 172 14.48 -0.12 -12.29
CA PRO A 172 14.32 0.03 -10.84
C PRO A 172 15.56 0.68 -10.24
N VAL A 173 15.39 1.80 -9.55
CA VAL A 173 16.49 2.58 -8.95
C VAL A 173 16.54 2.47 -7.42
N MET A 174 15.40 2.21 -6.78
CA MET A 174 15.31 2.05 -5.33
C MET A 174 14.19 1.08 -4.97
N ALA A 175 14.38 0.31 -3.89
CA ALA A 175 13.33 -0.49 -3.28
C ALA A 175 13.33 -0.35 -1.76
N MET A 176 12.14 -0.41 -1.17
CA MET A 176 11.98 -0.51 0.28
C MET A 176 10.80 -1.39 0.64
N LEU A 177 10.93 -2.11 1.76
CA LEU A 177 9.87 -2.83 2.42
C LEU A 177 9.23 -1.91 3.47
N ARG A 178 7.91 -1.78 3.49
CA ARG A 178 7.16 -1.09 4.54
C ARG A 178 6.45 -2.12 5.40
N LEU A 179 6.79 -2.12 6.68
CA LEU A 179 6.26 -3.06 7.65
C LEU A 179 5.22 -2.35 8.54
N PRO A 180 3.96 -2.83 8.54
CA PRO A 180 2.97 -2.45 9.52
C PRO A 180 3.44 -2.64 10.95
N THR A 181 3.13 -1.65 11.78
CA THR A 181 3.37 -1.70 13.21
C THR A 181 2.06 -1.51 13.96
N ARG A 182 2.11 -1.75 15.27
CA ARG A 182 0.99 -1.38 16.15
C ARG A 182 0.77 0.13 16.16
N GLN A 183 1.83 0.93 16.05
CA GLN A 183 1.72 2.40 16.00
C GLN A 183 0.96 2.87 14.75
N SER A 184 1.13 2.18 13.63
CA SER A 184 0.37 2.46 12.40
C SER A 184 -0.99 1.77 12.34
N GLY A 185 -1.43 1.10 13.42
CA GLY A 185 -2.70 0.36 13.45
C GLY A 185 -2.78 -0.73 12.39
N GLY A 186 -1.66 -1.38 12.06
CA GLY A 186 -1.60 -2.40 10.99
C GLY A 186 -1.49 -1.83 9.58
N LYS A 187 -1.35 -0.51 9.40
CA LYS A 187 -1.17 0.11 8.07
C LYS A 187 0.31 0.22 7.69
N ALA A 188 0.67 -0.05 6.44
CA ALA A 188 2.06 0.10 5.95
C ALA A 188 2.41 1.55 5.54
N ASN A 189 1.92 2.54 6.29
CA ASN A 189 2.16 3.96 6.02
C ASN A 189 3.24 4.51 6.97
N LEU A 190 4.37 4.96 6.40
CA LEU A 190 5.50 5.47 7.20
C LEU A 190 5.09 6.70 8.03
N HIS A 191 4.23 7.59 7.50
CA HIS A 191 3.77 8.76 8.25
C HIS A 191 2.87 8.41 9.44
N GLN A 192 2.29 7.21 9.43
CA GLN A 192 1.48 6.67 10.52
C GLN A 192 2.32 5.81 11.49
N GLY A 193 3.65 5.76 11.33
CA GLY A 193 4.53 4.98 12.22
C GLY A 193 4.83 3.56 11.74
N ALA A 194 4.65 3.26 10.46
CA ALA A 194 5.19 2.04 9.86
C ALA A 194 6.73 2.09 9.78
N ILE A 195 7.38 0.93 9.75
CA ILE A 195 8.83 0.82 9.59
C ILE A 195 9.15 0.75 8.10
N GLY A 196 10.13 1.53 7.63
CA GLY A 196 10.67 1.46 6.27
C GLY A 196 12.03 0.80 6.28
N VAL A 197 12.22 -0.25 5.48
CA VAL A 197 13.48 -1.00 5.38
C VAL A 197 13.98 -0.93 3.96
N GLY A 198 15.22 -0.48 3.76
CA GLY A 198 15.83 -0.49 2.43
C GLY A 198 15.96 -1.93 1.90
N VAL A 199 15.84 -2.11 0.59
CA VAL A 199 16.07 -3.41 -0.05
C VAL A 199 17.10 -3.25 -1.16
N ASP A 200 18.17 -4.01 -1.08
CA ASP A 200 19.20 -4.06 -2.11
C ASP A 200 18.62 -4.71 -3.38
N LEU A 201 18.64 -3.99 -4.51
CA LEU A 201 18.01 -4.43 -5.76
C LEU A 201 18.73 -5.61 -6.42
N ALA A 202 20.05 -5.74 -6.24
CA ALA A 202 20.85 -6.79 -6.86
C ALA A 202 20.68 -8.13 -6.15
N THR A 203 20.67 -8.10 -4.82
CA THR A 203 20.68 -9.28 -3.95
C THR A 203 19.29 -9.62 -3.41
N GLY A 204 18.40 -8.64 -3.30
CA GLY A 204 17.10 -8.77 -2.65
C GLY A 204 17.15 -8.84 -1.13
N VAL A 205 18.30 -8.51 -0.54
CA VAL A 205 18.51 -8.55 0.91
C VAL A 205 18.06 -7.23 1.53
N THR A 206 17.41 -7.32 2.69
CA THR A 206 17.03 -6.16 3.49
C THR A 206 18.26 -5.46 4.07
N LEU A 207 18.23 -4.13 4.03
CA LEU A 207 19.24 -3.25 4.59
C LEU A 207 18.77 -2.78 5.99
N GLN A 208 19.35 -1.66 6.46
CA GLN A 208 18.88 -1.02 7.68
C GLN A 208 17.43 -0.53 7.54
N GLY A 209 16.70 -0.60 8.64
CA GLY A 209 15.33 -0.10 8.74
C GLY A 209 15.22 1.12 9.64
N HIS A 210 14.30 2.01 9.26
CA HIS A 210 14.01 3.26 9.93
C HIS A 210 12.54 3.29 10.34
N LEU A 211 12.28 3.64 11.59
CA LEU A 211 10.95 4.03 12.06
C LEU A 211 10.83 5.54 11.88
N ALA A 212 9.81 5.99 11.14
CA ALA A 212 9.54 7.42 11.04
C ALA A 212 9.00 7.92 12.39
N GLU A 213 9.70 8.87 13.01
CA GLU A 213 9.22 9.53 14.22
C GLU A 213 8.16 10.56 13.85
N GLN A 214 6.99 10.45 14.48
CA GLN A 214 6.01 11.51 14.43
C GLN A 214 6.55 12.70 15.23
N HIS A 215 6.90 13.78 14.55
CA HIS A 215 6.94 15.11 15.16
C HIS A 215 5.49 15.56 15.40
N HIS A 216 4.81 14.94 16.36
CA HIS A 216 3.59 15.50 16.95
C HIS A 216 3.83 15.63 18.45
N GLN A 217 3.66 16.85 18.95
CA GLN A 217 3.77 17.22 20.36
C GLN A 217 2.67 16.49 21.16
N GLN A 218 2.91 15.25 21.60
CA GLN A 218 2.07 14.58 22.60
C GLN A 218 2.91 13.82 23.63
N ALA A 219 2.37 13.75 24.85
CA ALA A 219 3.03 13.65 26.16
C ALA A 219 4.11 12.55 26.36
N PRO A 220 5.10 12.79 27.24
CA PRO A 220 6.23 11.90 27.48
C PRO A 220 5.80 10.66 28.29
N GLY A 221 5.65 9.52 27.63
CA GLY A 221 5.44 8.23 28.32
C GLY A 221 5.29 7.01 27.41
N HIS A 222 4.71 7.17 26.22
CA HIS A 222 4.41 6.03 25.33
C HIS A 222 5.48 5.73 24.26
N HIS A 223 6.44 6.62 24.02
CA HIS A 223 7.46 6.44 22.97
C HIS A 223 8.48 5.31 23.25
N ALA A 224 8.79 5.01 24.51
CA ALA A 224 9.85 4.06 24.86
C ALA A 224 9.47 2.59 24.56
N LEU A 225 8.21 2.22 24.75
CA LEU A 225 7.74 0.84 24.53
C LEU A 225 7.61 0.52 23.04
N GLY A 226 7.15 1.48 22.23
CA GLY A 226 7.04 1.38 20.77
C GLY A 226 8.41 1.23 20.10
N ARG A 227 9.40 2.03 20.49
CA ARG A 227 10.79 1.93 19.98
C ARG A 227 11.42 0.56 20.29
N ARG A 228 11.31 0.07 21.53
CA ARG A 228 11.91 -1.24 21.92
C ARG A 228 11.34 -2.41 21.11
N ARG A 229 10.05 -2.38 20.77
CA ARG A 229 9.38 -3.43 19.99
C ARG A 229 9.61 -3.29 18.48
N ALA A 230 9.72 -2.07 17.95
CA ALA A 230 10.16 -1.82 16.58
C ALA A 230 11.61 -2.31 16.37
N ILE A 231 12.49 -2.09 17.36
CA ILE A 231 13.84 -2.67 17.38
C ILE A 231 13.79 -4.19 17.39
N ALA A 232 12.86 -4.81 18.13
CA ALA A 232 12.68 -6.27 18.09
C ALA A 232 12.15 -6.77 16.73
N GLN A 233 11.27 -6.04 16.04
CA GLN A 233 10.86 -6.35 14.66
C GLN A 233 12.02 -6.22 13.67
N LEU A 234 12.85 -5.17 13.80
CA LEU A 234 14.08 -5.01 13.01
C LEU A 234 15.10 -6.11 13.31
N GLY A 235 15.24 -6.53 14.57
CA GLY A 235 16.09 -7.64 14.98
C GLY A 235 15.65 -8.96 14.37
N ARG A 236 14.35 -9.27 14.39
CA ARG A 236 13.78 -10.45 13.72
C ARG A 236 13.97 -10.41 12.19
N LEU A 237 13.93 -9.23 11.58
CA LEU A 237 14.24 -9.06 10.16
C LEU A 237 15.72 -9.31 9.85
N HIS A 238 16.62 -8.95 10.76
CA HIS A 238 18.05 -9.24 10.64
C HIS A 238 18.38 -10.74 10.80
N GLU A 239 17.67 -11.45 11.68
CA GLU A 239 17.75 -12.91 11.81
C GLU A 239 17.14 -13.62 10.58
N THR A 240 16.04 -13.08 10.06
CA THR A 240 15.38 -13.57 8.84
C THR A 240 16.01 -12.93 7.61
N ARG A 241 17.32 -13.20 7.33
CA ARG A 241 18.03 -12.77 6.10
C ARG A 241 17.34 -13.34 4.84
N GLY A 242 16.18 -12.79 4.52
CA GLY A 242 15.26 -13.25 3.49
C GLY A 242 15.51 -12.51 2.19
N ARG A 243 15.51 -13.26 1.09
CA ARG A 243 15.62 -12.70 -0.26
C ARG A 243 14.25 -12.17 -0.70
N VAL A 244 13.85 -11.01 -0.17
CA VAL A 244 12.54 -10.38 -0.39
C VAL A 244 12.25 -10.18 -1.88
N LEU A 245 13.24 -9.78 -2.68
CA LEU A 245 13.05 -9.58 -4.13
C LEU A 245 13.11 -10.86 -4.97
N ARG A 246 13.61 -12.00 -4.47
CA ARG A 246 13.56 -13.26 -5.24
C ARG A 246 12.13 -13.80 -5.38
N ALA A 247 11.25 -13.50 -4.42
CA ALA A 247 9.82 -13.83 -4.51
C ALA A 247 9.08 -13.00 -5.57
N VAL A 248 9.56 -11.79 -5.90
CA VAL A 248 8.94 -10.87 -6.88
C VAL A 248 9.51 -11.07 -8.31
N ARG A 249 10.55 -11.90 -8.47
CA ARG A 249 11.23 -12.15 -9.76
C ARG A 249 10.33 -12.61 -10.93
N PRO A 250 9.27 -13.43 -10.74
CA PRO A 250 8.50 -13.92 -11.88
C PRO A 250 7.71 -12.84 -12.62
N GLY A 251 7.33 -11.73 -11.96
CA GLY A 251 6.43 -10.73 -12.53
C GLY A 251 7.09 -9.48 -13.13
N LEU A 252 8.26 -9.07 -12.65
CA LEU A 252 8.90 -7.79 -13.05
C LEU A 252 9.76 -7.88 -14.32
N TYR A 253 10.22 -9.08 -14.70
CA TYR A 253 11.21 -9.26 -15.78
C TYR A 253 10.63 -9.73 -17.13
N ARG A 254 9.33 -10.02 -17.25
CA ARG A 254 8.72 -10.40 -18.54
C ARG A 254 8.45 -9.22 -19.49
N CYS A 255 8.63 -7.97 -19.07
CA CYS A 255 8.43 -6.79 -19.94
C CYS A 255 9.58 -6.49 -20.92
N ARG A 256 10.59 -7.35 -21.02
CA ARG A 256 11.54 -7.31 -22.15
C ARG A 256 11.48 -8.66 -22.81
N HIS A 257 10.80 -8.75 -23.95
CA HIS A 257 11.03 -9.62 -25.13
C HIS A 257 9.69 -9.67 -25.87
N GLY A 258 9.43 -8.63 -26.67
CA GLY A 258 8.19 -8.45 -27.42
C GLY A 258 8.28 -7.21 -28.31
N ALA A 259 9.30 -7.18 -29.15
CA ALA A 259 9.38 -6.31 -30.34
C ALA A 259 10.24 -7.07 -31.36
N GLY A 260 9.57 -7.92 -32.13
CA GLY A 260 9.97 -8.24 -33.50
C GLY A 260 9.26 -7.29 -34.44
#